data_AF-A0AA41DD05-F1
#
_entry.id   AF-A0AA41DD05-F1
#
_cell.length_a   1.000
_cell.length_b   1.000
_cell.length_c   1.000
_cell.angle_alpha   90.00
_cell.angle_beta   90.00
_cell.angle_gamma   90.00
#
_symmetry.space_group_name_H-M   'P 1'
#
loop_
_entity.id
_entity.type
_entity.pdbx_description
1 polymer ?
#
loop_
_entity_poly.entity_id
_entity_poly.type
_entity_poly.pdbx_seq_one_letter_code
_entity_poly.pdbx_strand_id
1 'polypeptide(L)'
;MNSDLRLLHWPAEDRASFGRFTAVMADVQARIQAISGEASGVPVPRPPRVPTPRECAAMILKHRHDVRVIAGGDADMFGDPAWEIALAVFHAEGQENDAALLKMAGLSPSGQVGERWIKLLLARGWVERHDDGHLHATEKMVAILNSYFTRL
;
A
#
# COMPACT_ATOMS: atom_id res chain seq x y z
N MET A 1 -2.03 -14.22 0.47
CA MET A 1 -1.23 -13.29 1.29
C MET A 1 0.21 -13.43 0.88
N ASN A 2 0.69 -12.51 0.04
CA ASN A 2 2.07 -12.54 -0.46
C ASN A 2 2.98 -11.94 0.64
N SER A 3 3.63 -12.83 1.39
CA SER A 3 4.54 -12.52 2.51
C SER A 3 5.61 -11.47 2.20
N ASP A 4 5.89 -11.24 0.91
CA ASP A 4 6.89 -10.30 0.42
C ASP A 4 6.51 -8.83 0.73
N LEU A 5 5.28 -8.36 0.46
CA LEU A 5 4.94 -6.94 0.66
C LEU A 5 4.77 -6.54 2.14
N ARG A 6 4.38 -7.50 2.99
CA ARG A 6 4.34 -7.31 4.45
C ARG A 6 5.71 -7.05 5.07
N LEU A 7 6.80 -7.51 4.44
CA LEU A 7 8.16 -7.18 4.90
C LEU A 7 8.54 -5.72 4.64
N LEU A 8 7.88 -5.04 3.70
CA LEU A 8 8.09 -3.61 3.43
C LEU A 8 7.24 -2.72 4.35
N HIS A 9 6.02 -3.15 4.66
CA HIS A 9 5.10 -2.44 5.54
C HIS A 9 4.95 -3.18 6.86
N TRP A 10 5.95 -3.03 7.74
CA TRP A 10 5.71 -3.15 9.17
C TRP A 10 5.14 -1.78 9.63
N PRO A 11 3.87 -1.65 10.05
CA PRO A 11 3.32 -0.38 10.53
C PRO A 11 4.17 0.22 11.67
N ALA A 12 4.26 1.56 11.75
CA ALA A 12 5.08 2.20 12.77
C ALA A 12 4.68 1.77 14.20
N GLU A 13 3.38 1.59 14.42
CA GLU A 13 2.79 1.13 15.68
C GLU A 13 3.22 -0.29 16.04
N ASP A 14 3.14 -1.22 15.08
CA ASP A 14 3.57 -2.58 15.30
C ASP A 14 5.08 -2.62 15.58
N ARG A 15 5.89 -1.75 14.94
CA ARG A 15 7.37 -1.74 15.14
C ARG A 15 7.69 -1.31 16.55
N ALA A 16 6.99 -0.28 17.02
CA ALA A 16 7.08 0.20 18.39
C ALA A 16 6.61 -0.89 19.38
N SER A 17 5.52 -1.60 19.08
CA SER A 17 5.01 -2.70 19.90
C SER A 17 6.00 -3.86 20.02
N PHE A 18 6.61 -4.28 18.92
CA PHE A 18 7.65 -5.31 18.93
C PHE A 18 8.92 -4.85 19.67
N GLY A 19 9.34 -3.60 19.47
CA GLY A 19 10.46 -3.02 20.19
C GLY A 19 10.25 -3.08 21.71
N ARG A 20 9.07 -2.64 22.20
CA ARG A 20 8.69 -2.75 23.61
C ARG A 20 8.74 -4.19 24.11
N PHE A 21 8.17 -5.12 23.34
CA PHE A 21 8.15 -6.53 23.69
C PHE A 21 9.57 -7.13 23.81
N THR A 22 10.44 -6.86 22.83
CA THR A 22 11.84 -7.33 22.87
C THR A 22 12.64 -6.74 24.03
N ALA A 23 12.38 -5.48 24.39
CA ALA A 23 13.01 -4.84 25.54
C ALA A 23 12.59 -5.50 26.87
N VAL A 24 11.30 -5.83 27.02
CA VAL A 24 10.80 -6.57 28.19
C VAL A 24 11.43 -7.97 28.27
N MET A 25 11.49 -8.70 27.15
CA MET A 25 12.08 -10.03 27.14
C MET A 25 13.59 -10.00 27.45
N ALA A 26 14.30 -8.96 26.98
CA ALA A 26 15.71 -8.75 27.31
C ALA A 26 15.93 -8.42 28.78
N ASP A 27 15.06 -7.59 29.39
CA ASP A 27 15.10 -7.30 30.83
C ASP A 27 14.83 -8.56 31.67
N VAL A 28 13.83 -9.36 31.29
CA VAL A 28 13.54 -10.65 31.95
C VAL A 28 14.74 -11.60 31.82
N GLN A 29 15.34 -11.70 30.65
CA GLN A 29 16.53 -12.52 30.44
C GLN A 29 17.70 -12.06 31.32
N ALA A 30 17.95 -10.75 31.42
CA ALA A 30 19.00 -10.18 32.26
C ALA A 30 18.78 -10.46 33.75
N ARG A 31 17.52 -10.37 34.22
CA ARG A 31 17.16 -10.69 35.62
C ARG A 31 17.34 -12.16 35.94
N ILE A 32 16.92 -13.06 35.03
CA ILE A 32 17.12 -14.49 35.22
C ILE A 32 18.61 -14.81 35.28
N GLN A 33 19.41 -14.26 34.36
CA GLN A 33 20.87 -14.46 34.39
C GLN A 33 21.51 -13.95 35.70
N ALA A 34 21.04 -12.82 36.24
CA ALA A 34 21.54 -12.30 37.51
C ALA A 34 21.20 -13.19 38.71
N ILE A 35 20.07 -13.92 38.66
CA ILE A 35 19.61 -14.79 39.75
C ILE A 35 20.17 -16.20 39.63
N SER A 36 20.13 -16.81 38.45
CA SER A 36 20.48 -18.22 38.23
C SER A 36 21.90 -18.43 37.70
N GLY A 37 22.56 -17.39 37.20
CA GLY A 37 23.83 -17.52 36.47
C GLY A 37 23.69 -18.12 35.06
N GLU A 38 22.47 -18.50 34.65
CA GLU A 38 22.20 -19.12 33.35
C GLU A 38 21.64 -18.11 32.35
N ALA A 39 22.27 -17.99 31.18
CA ALA A 39 21.85 -17.07 30.12
C ALA A 39 20.79 -17.67 29.15
N SER A 40 20.43 -18.94 29.30
CA SER A 40 19.82 -19.75 28.22
C SER A 40 18.29 -19.92 28.28
N GLY A 41 17.59 -19.30 29.24
CA GLY A 41 16.18 -19.64 29.51
C GLY A 41 15.12 -18.84 28.74
N VAL A 42 15.43 -17.63 28.28
CA VAL A 42 14.42 -16.72 27.70
C VAL A 42 14.83 -16.29 26.29
N PRO A 43 14.19 -16.83 25.24
CA PRO A 43 14.49 -16.41 23.88
C PRO A 43 13.93 -15.02 23.63
N VAL A 44 14.80 -14.05 23.36
CA VAL A 44 14.40 -12.73 22.85
C VAL A 44 14.18 -12.85 21.33
N PRO A 45 12.97 -12.58 20.83
CA PRO A 45 12.69 -12.66 19.39
C PRO A 45 13.55 -11.67 18.61
N ARG A 46 14.11 -12.12 17.49
CA ARG A 46 14.82 -11.23 16.56
C ARG A 46 13.80 -10.50 15.68
N PRO A 47 13.98 -9.20 15.42
CA PRO A 47 13.18 -8.51 14.42
C PRO A 47 13.38 -9.18 13.06
N PRO A 48 12.39 -9.11 12.15
CA PRO A 48 12.61 -9.54 10.78
C PRO A 48 13.76 -8.76 10.17
N ARG A 49 14.46 -9.43 9.26
CA ARG A 49 15.49 -8.80 8.46
C ARG A 49 14.87 -7.68 7.62
N VAL A 50 15.51 -6.51 7.65
CA VAL A 50 15.19 -5.41 6.74
C VAL A 50 15.68 -5.76 5.33
N PRO A 51 14.82 -5.75 4.30
CA PRO A 51 15.25 -5.97 2.93
C PRO A 51 16.24 -4.90 2.45
N THR A 52 17.22 -5.30 1.65
CA THR A 52 18.14 -4.36 0.99
C THR A 52 17.42 -3.59 -0.12
N PRO A 53 17.90 -2.39 -0.52
CA PRO A 53 17.29 -1.63 -1.62
C PRO A 53 17.15 -2.43 -2.93
N ARG A 54 18.10 -3.33 -3.21
CA ARG A 54 18.06 -4.23 -4.37
C ARG A 54 16.93 -5.25 -4.27
N GLU A 55 16.73 -5.83 -3.09
CA GLU A 55 15.62 -6.75 -2.85
C GLU A 55 14.27 -6.03 -2.92
N CYS A 56 14.18 -4.82 -2.36
CA CYS A 56 12.99 -3.97 -2.51
C CYS A 56 12.67 -3.72 -3.99
N ALA A 57 13.68 -3.37 -4.81
CA ALA A 57 13.49 -3.16 -6.24
C ALA A 57 13.01 -4.44 -6.95
N ALA A 58 13.59 -5.60 -6.65
CA ALA A 58 13.17 -6.88 -7.21
C ALA A 58 11.72 -7.22 -6.82
N MET A 59 11.33 -6.96 -5.58
CA MET A 59 9.96 -7.17 -5.09
C MET A 59 8.96 -6.24 -5.77
N ILE A 60 9.29 -4.95 -5.93
CA ILE A 60 8.43 -3.98 -6.64
C ILE A 60 8.27 -4.39 -8.11
N LEU A 61 9.34 -4.84 -8.76
CA LEU A 61 9.27 -5.31 -10.15
C LEU A 61 8.40 -6.56 -10.30
N LYS A 62 8.56 -7.54 -9.40
CA LYS A 62 7.71 -8.74 -9.35
C LYS A 62 6.25 -8.35 -9.15
N HIS A 63 5.97 -7.49 -8.16
CA HIS A 63 4.62 -6.98 -7.91
C HIS A 63 4.02 -6.30 -9.14
N ARG A 64 4.75 -5.41 -9.80
CA ARG A 64 4.30 -4.78 -11.04
C ARG A 64 4.01 -5.80 -12.14
N HIS A 65 4.77 -6.90 -12.23
CA HIS A 65 4.49 -7.95 -13.19
C HIS A 65 3.21 -8.72 -12.86
N ASP A 66 3.02 -9.10 -11.59
CA ASP A 66 1.82 -9.80 -11.11
C ASP A 66 0.56 -8.95 -11.34
N VAL A 67 0.66 -7.65 -11.11
CA VAL A 67 -0.42 -6.68 -11.36
C VAL A 67 -0.77 -6.57 -12.84
N ARG A 68 0.20 -6.61 -13.75
CA ARG A 68 -0.08 -6.63 -15.21
C ARG A 68 -0.89 -7.85 -15.62
N VAL A 69 -0.66 -9.00 -14.98
CA VAL A 69 -1.46 -10.21 -15.25
C VAL A 69 -2.91 -10.04 -14.79
N ILE A 70 -3.15 -9.32 -13.68
CA ILE A 70 -4.51 -9.02 -13.17
C ILE A 70 -5.24 -8.05 -14.10
N ALA A 71 -4.55 -7.00 -14.53
CA ALA A 71 -5.13 -5.89 -15.28
C ALA A 71 -5.46 -6.22 -16.74
N GLY A 72 -4.83 -7.27 -17.30
CA GLY A 72 -4.94 -7.60 -18.72
C GLY A 72 -4.62 -6.38 -19.61
N GLY A 73 -5.59 -5.95 -20.41
CA GLY A 73 -5.47 -4.81 -21.33
C GLY A 73 -5.36 -3.43 -20.67
N ASP A 74 -5.59 -3.33 -19.36
CA ASP A 74 -5.48 -2.06 -18.59
C ASP A 74 -4.24 -2.02 -17.69
N ALA A 75 -3.23 -2.85 -17.98
CA ALA A 75 -1.94 -2.86 -17.29
C ALA A 75 -1.24 -1.49 -17.25
N ASP A 76 -1.50 -0.64 -18.25
CA ASP A 76 -1.02 0.74 -18.34
C ASP A 76 -1.64 1.66 -17.26
N MET A 77 -2.83 1.34 -16.75
CA MET A 77 -3.53 2.15 -15.73
C MET A 77 -2.96 1.99 -14.31
N PHE A 78 -2.11 0.99 -14.09
CA PHE A 78 -1.36 0.81 -12.85
C PHE A 78 -0.07 1.63 -12.80
N GLY A 79 0.17 2.48 -13.80
CA GLY A 79 1.25 3.46 -13.79
C GLY A 79 0.84 4.78 -13.14
N ASP A 80 1.85 5.50 -12.62
CA ASP A 80 1.64 6.85 -12.11
C ASP A 80 1.38 7.81 -13.29
N PRO A 81 0.40 8.73 -13.18
CA PRO A 81 -0.46 9.00 -12.02
C PRO A 81 -1.90 8.45 -12.12
N ALA A 82 -2.23 7.63 -13.13
CA ALA A 82 -3.58 7.06 -13.28
C ALA A 82 -4.01 6.26 -12.03
N TRP A 83 -3.07 5.47 -11.53
CA TRP A 83 -3.27 4.64 -10.36
C TRP A 83 -3.57 5.45 -9.10
N GLU A 84 -2.82 6.52 -8.85
CA GLU A 84 -3.01 7.39 -7.69
C GLU A 84 -4.38 8.11 -7.73
N ILE A 85 -4.82 8.54 -8.91
CA ILE A 85 -6.15 9.14 -9.07
C ILE A 85 -7.25 8.09 -8.84
N ALA A 86 -7.07 6.86 -9.34
CA ALA A 86 -8.02 5.77 -9.10
C ALA A 86 -8.12 5.46 -7.60
N LEU A 87 -7.00 5.35 -6.89
CA LEU A 87 -7.00 5.14 -5.44
C LEU A 87 -7.68 6.29 -4.69
N ALA A 88 -7.44 7.54 -5.09
CA ALA A 88 -8.11 8.71 -4.50
C ALA A 88 -9.63 8.66 -4.71
N VAL A 89 -10.10 8.34 -5.92
CA VAL A 89 -11.53 8.20 -6.22
C VAL A 89 -12.18 7.07 -5.42
N PHE A 90 -11.51 5.92 -5.32
CA PHE A 90 -12.01 4.79 -4.53
C PHE A 90 -12.08 5.13 -3.04
N HIS A 91 -11.08 5.84 -2.51
CA HIS A 91 -11.06 6.27 -1.11
C HIS A 91 -12.14 7.31 -0.80
N ALA A 92 -12.39 8.23 -1.73
CA ALA A 92 -13.31 9.34 -1.54
C ALA A 92 -14.80 8.96 -1.66
N GLU A 93 -15.12 7.80 -2.24
CA GLU A 93 -16.50 7.30 -2.38
C GLU A 93 -17.48 8.36 -2.94
N GLY A 94 -17.04 9.12 -3.94
CA GLY A 94 -17.84 10.16 -4.59
C GLY A 94 -18.10 11.43 -3.76
N GLN A 95 -17.45 11.60 -2.62
CA GLN A 95 -17.65 12.77 -1.75
C GLN A 95 -16.80 13.99 -2.15
N GLU A 96 -15.83 13.80 -3.03
CA GLU A 96 -14.77 14.77 -3.28
C GLU A 96 -14.79 15.26 -4.73
N ASN A 97 -14.50 16.55 -4.91
CA ASN A 97 -14.36 17.15 -6.23
C ASN A 97 -13.00 16.81 -6.88
N ASP A 98 -12.90 17.03 -8.19
CA ASP A 98 -11.69 16.74 -8.97
C ASP A 98 -10.42 17.39 -8.38
N ALA A 99 -10.51 18.63 -7.88
CA ALA A 99 -9.37 19.32 -7.30
C ALA A 99 -8.85 18.66 -6.01
N ALA A 100 -9.75 18.19 -5.15
CA ALA A 100 -9.41 17.45 -3.94
C ALA A 100 -8.83 16.06 -4.27
N LEU A 101 -9.44 15.35 -5.22
CA LEU A 101 -8.94 14.06 -5.71
C LEU A 101 -7.52 14.16 -6.28
N LEU A 102 -7.27 15.17 -7.12
CA LEU A 102 -5.94 15.42 -7.68
C LEU A 102 -4.91 15.72 -6.59
N LYS A 103 -5.29 16.49 -5.56
CA LYS A 103 -4.42 16.77 -4.41
C LYS A 103 -4.10 15.50 -3.62
N MET A 104 -5.09 14.63 -3.40
CA MET A 104 -4.88 13.32 -2.75
C MET A 104 -3.93 12.43 -3.55
N ALA A 105 -4.03 12.46 -4.88
CA ALA A 105 -3.13 11.77 -5.80
C ALA A 105 -1.73 12.43 -5.92
N GLY A 106 -1.43 13.47 -5.13
CA GLY A 106 -0.14 14.17 -5.17
C GLY A 106 0.07 15.05 -6.41
N LEU A 107 -1.00 15.40 -7.12
CA LEU A 107 -0.98 16.23 -8.33
C LEU A 107 -1.41 17.67 -8.05
N SER A 108 -1.04 18.57 -8.95
CA SER A 108 -1.58 19.93 -8.96
C SER A 108 -3.08 19.91 -9.27
N PRO A 109 -3.94 20.54 -8.43
CA PRO A 109 -5.39 20.61 -8.65
C PRO A 109 -5.81 21.32 -9.94
N SER A 110 -4.94 22.16 -10.50
CA SER A 110 -5.17 22.94 -11.72
C SER A 110 -4.23 22.54 -12.86
N GLY A 111 -3.58 21.39 -12.74
CA GLY A 111 -2.62 20.91 -13.74
C GLY A 111 -3.29 20.17 -14.90
N GLN A 112 -2.88 20.48 -16.14
CA GLN A 112 -3.33 19.77 -17.34
C GLN A 112 -3.04 18.25 -17.30
N VAL A 113 -2.02 17.84 -16.56
CA VAL A 113 -1.69 16.41 -16.38
C VAL A 113 -2.83 15.68 -15.68
N GLY A 114 -3.36 16.23 -14.58
CA GLY A 114 -4.46 15.63 -13.83
C GLY A 114 -5.72 15.48 -14.69
N GLU A 115 -6.11 16.56 -15.36
CA GLU A 115 -7.26 16.55 -16.28
C GLU A 115 -7.11 15.51 -17.40
N ARG A 116 -5.92 15.39 -17.98
CA ARG A 116 -5.64 14.41 -19.04
C ARG A 116 -5.86 12.99 -18.54
N TRP A 117 -5.40 12.68 -17.33
CA TRP A 117 -5.55 11.34 -16.76
C TRP A 117 -6.96 11.03 -16.30
N ILE A 118 -7.70 12.01 -15.75
CA ILE A 118 -9.14 11.86 -15.48
C ILE A 118 -9.91 11.53 -16.76
N LYS A 119 -9.64 12.26 -17.86
CA LYS A 119 -10.25 11.97 -19.18
C LYS A 119 -9.95 10.56 -19.66
N LEU A 120 -8.73 10.07 -19.43
CA LEU A 120 -8.34 8.72 -19.81
C LEU A 120 -9.06 7.66 -18.95
N LEU A 121 -9.16 7.88 -17.64
CA LEU A 121 -9.88 6.99 -16.72
C LEU A 121 -11.37 6.91 -17.06
N LEU A 122 -12.00 8.04 -17.42
CA LEU A 122 -13.36 8.08 -17.94
C LEU A 122 -13.48 7.29 -19.26
N ALA A 123 -12.59 7.53 -20.23
CA ALA A 123 -12.62 6.87 -21.53
C ALA A 123 -12.38 5.34 -21.44
N ARG A 124 -11.63 4.88 -20.43
CA ARG A 124 -11.38 3.45 -20.16
C ARG A 124 -12.42 2.81 -19.25
N GLY A 125 -13.42 3.58 -18.82
CA GLY A 125 -14.50 3.11 -17.94
C GLY A 125 -14.01 2.66 -16.57
N TRP A 126 -12.98 3.30 -16.03
CA TRP A 126 -12.53 3.08 -14.65
C TRP A 126 -13.35 3.93 -13.68
N VAL A 127 -13.58 5.19 -14.05
CA VAL A 127 -14.42 6.12 -13.30
C VAL A 127 -15.56 6.60 -14.18
N GLU A 128 -16.61 7.07 -13.54
CA GLU A 128 -17.76 7.71 -14.17
C GLU A 128 -18.13 8.99 -13.44
N ARG A 129 -18.82 9.89 -14.12
CA ARG A 129 -19.27 11.17 -13.55
C ARG A 129 -20.76 11.07 -13.28
N HIS A 130 -21.17 11.25 -12.02
CA HIS A 130 -22.57 11.23 -11.62
C HIS A 130 -23.21 12.61 -11.75
N ASP A 131 -24.52 12.68 -11.50
CA ASP A 131 -25.32 13.91 -11.59
C ASP A 131 -24.87 15.00 -10.60
N ASP A 132 -24.18 14.61 -9.52
CA ASP A 132 -23.52 15.50 -8.55
C ASP A 132 -22.26 16.18 -9.12
N GLY A 133 -21.80 15.75 -10.31
CA GLY A 133 -20.58 16.23 -10.94
C GLY A 133 -19.30 15.67 -10.33
N HIS A 134 -19.40 14.70 -9.42
CA HIS A 134 -18.26 14.03 -8.79
C HIS A 134 -17.87 12.77 -9.56
N LEU A 135 -16.63 12.32 -9.36
CA LEU A 135 -16.11 11.08 -9.93
C LEU A 135 -16.40 9.91 -8.99
N HIS A 136 -16.99 8.87 -9.56
CA HIS A 136 -17.30 7.62 -8.87
C HIS A 136 -16.53 6.47 -9.51
N ALA A 137 -16.13 5.50 -8.69
CA ALA A 137 -15.52 4.28 -9.17
C ALA A 137 -16.58 3.39 -9.84
N THR A 138 -16.31 2.94 -11.06
CA THR A 138 -17.18 1.97 -11.74
C THR A 138 -17.07 0.58 -11.10
N GLU A 139 -18.03 -0.31 -11.37
CA GLU A 139 -17.94 -1.71 -10.95
C GLU A 139 -16.65 -2.39 -11.45
N LYS A 140 -16.21 -2.05 -12.65
CA LYS A 140 -14.95 -2.54 -13.24
C LYS A 140 -13.76 -2.17 -12.35
N MET A 141 -13.64 -0.89 -11.98
CA MET A 141 -12.55 -0.41 -11.14
C MET A 141 -12.62 -1.03 -9.74
N VAL A 142 -13.82 -1.12 -9.15
CA VAL A 142 -14.03 -1.77 -7.85
C VAL A 142 -13.60 -3.23 -7.88
N ALA A 143 -13.95 -3.99 -8.93
CA ALA A 143 -13.54 -5.39 -9.09
C ALA A 143 -12.01 -5.53 -9.21
N ILE A 144 -11.37 -4.65 -9.98
CA ILE A 144 -9.91 -4.63 -10.15
C ILE A 144 -9.23 -4.31 -8.81
N LEU A 145 -9.68 -3.28 -8.10
CA LEU A 145 -9.13 -2.88 -6.80
C LEU A 145 -9.31 -3.96 -5.74
N ASN A 146 -10.49 -4.57 -5.66
CA ASN A 146 -10.73 -5.69 -4.74
C ASN A 146 -9.84 -6.89 -5.07
N SER A 147 -9.64 -7.22 -6.35
CA SER A 147 -8.70 -8.28 -6.75
C SER A 147 -7.24 -7.91 -6.44
N TYR A 148 -6.88 -6.63 -6.51
CA TYR A 148 -5.56 -6.14 -6.15
C TYR A 148 -5.32 -6.29 -4.64
N PHE A 149 -6.24 -5.80 -3.80
CA PHE A 149 -6.10 -5.82 -2.34
C PHE A 149 -6.18 -7.23 -1.73
N THR A 150 -6.94 -8.14 -2.32
CA THR A 150 -7.04 -9.54 -1.84
C THR A 150 -5.79 -10.37 -2.14
N ARG A 151 -4.97 -9.95 -3.11
CA ARG A 151 -3.73 -10.65 -3.51
C ARG A 151 -2.47 -10.08 -2.86
N LEU A 152 -2.56 -8.89 -2.26
CA LEU A 152 -1.57 -8.39 -1.29
C LEU A 152 -1.48 -9.35 -0.09
#